data_AF-A0AAU5YS10-F1
#
_entry.id   AF-A0AAU5YS10-F1
#
_cell.length_a   1.000
_cell.length_b   1.000
_cell.length_c   1.000
_cell.angle_alpha   90.00
_cell.angle_beta   90.00
_cell.angle_gamma   90.00
#
_symmetry.space_group_name_H-M   'P 1'
#
loop_
_entity.id
_entity.type
_entity.pdbx_description
1 polymer ?
#
loop_
_entity_poly.entity_id
_entity_poly.type
_entity_poly.pdbx_seq_one_letter_code
_entity_poly.pdbx_strand_id
1 'polypeptide(L)'
;MTFAAPPRGATSPHRAHIRHTNRTNHPRCRNTHPYACHFDHTGRPGVSPAPAPRYDAGGRWTVPGRARPTAQAGGPNPRSRRASVPAGTLYRGREGMWSWVAHRVTGVLIFFFLFVHVLDTALVRVSPEDYDKVVATYKTPIVALLEYGLVAAILFHALNGLRVIAVDFWSKGPRYQKQMLWSVVGLWLVLMLGAIYPVLGHAARELLGS
;
A
#
# COMPACT_ATOMS: atom_id res chain seq x y z
N MET A 1 37.65 77.92 -45.74
CA MET A 1 38.28 77.08 -46.78
C MET A 1 37.88 75.63 -46.52
N THR A 2 37.68 74.88 -47.60
CA THR A 2 36.73 73.77 -47.76
C THR A 2 37.37 72.38 -47.63
N PHE A 3 36.55 71.34 -47.36
CA PHE A 3 36.76 69.88 -47.51
C PHE A 3 37.80 69.18 -46.58
N ALA A 4 37.64 67.94 -46.09
CA ALA A 4 36.88 66.78 -46.55
C ALA A 4 36.51 65.80 -45.41
N ALA A 5 35.47 64.98 -45.60
CA ALA A 5 35.19 63.76 -44.80
C ALA A 5 35.80 62.51 -45.48
N PRO A 6 36.17 61.46 -44.71
CA PRO A 6 35.71 60.09 -45.04
C PRO A 6 35.57 59.19 -43.76
N PRO A 7 35.41 57.86 -43.85
CA PRO A 7 34.13 57.15 -43.97
C PRO A 7 33.81 56.24 -42.76
N ARG A 8 32.57 55.71 -42.74
CA ARG A 8 32.10 54.73 -41.75
C ARG A 8 32.70 53.35 -42.01
N GLY A 9 33.10 52.66 -40.94
CA GLY A 9 33.15 51.20 -40.88
C GLY A 9 34.53 50.58 -40.68
N ALA A 10 34.83 50.19 -39.44
CA ALA A 10 35.74 49.07 -39.15
C ALA A 10 35.39 48.49 -37.78
N THR A 11 34.75 47.32 -37.80
CA THR A 11 34.41 46.49 -36.65
C THR A 11 35.69 45.91 -36.03
N SER A 12 35.86 46.08 -34.72
CA SER A 12 36.95 45.46 -33.94
C SER A 12 36.77 43.94 -33.84
N PRO A 13 37.78 43.12 -34.23
CA PRO A 13 37.72 41.67 -34.07
C PRO A 13 38.35 41.30 -32.72
N HIS A 14 37.53 40.98 -31.72
CA HIS A 14 37.81 40.02 -30.63
C HIS A 14 36.79 40.20 -29.49
N ARG A 15 35.50 40.08 -29.80
CA ARG A 15 34.51 39.73 -28.79
C ARG A 15 34.46 38.22 -28.73
N ALA A 16 35.29 37.64 -27.86
CA ALA A 16 35.23 36.22 -27.55
C ALA A 16 33.77 35.86 -27.24
N HIS A 17 33.20 35.01 -28.08
CA HIS A 17 31.87 34.47 -27.88
C HIS A 17 31.84 33.76 -26.52
N ILE A 18 31.26 34.40 -25.50
CA ILE A 18 30.82 33.72 -24.30
C ILE A 18 29.71 32.79 -24.76
N ARG A 19 30.07 31.56 -25.10
CA ARG A 19 29.14 30.45 -25.25
C ARG A 19 28.40 30.36 -23.93
N HIS A 20 27.14 30.78 -23.92
CA HIS A 20 26.18 30.38 -22.91
C HIS A 20 25.92 28.87 -23.10
N THR A 21 26.90 28.03 -22.77
CA THR A 21 26.64 26.62 -22.53
C THR A 21 25.63 26.56 -21.39
N ASN A 22 24.51 25.87 -21.59
CA ASN A 22 23.51 25.62 -20.57
C ASN A 22 24.21 25.00 -19.33
N ARG A 23 24.57 25.85 -18.36
CA ARG A 23 25.49 25.55 -17.23
C ARG A 23 24.96 24.47 -16.29
N THR A 24 23.71 24.06 -16.47
CA THR A 24 23.03 22.98 -15.74
C THR A 24 23.57 21.59 -16.11
N ASN A 25 24.24 21.43 -17.26
CA ASN A 25 24.67 20.11 -17.74
C ASN A 25 26.13 19.74 -17.40
N HIS A 26 26.83 20.55 -16.60
CA HIS A 26 28.20 20.26 -16.16
C HIS A 26 28.20 19.03 -15.23
N PRO A 27 29.13 18.07 -15.36
CA PRO A 27 29.12 16.83 -14.58
C PRO A 27 29.11 17.02 -13.05
N ARG A 28 29.68 18.13 -12.54
CA ARG A 28 29.65 18.51 -11.11
C ARG A 28 28.31 19.11 -10.64
N CYS A 29 27.44 19.53 -11.57
CA CYS A 29 26.14 20.17 -11.29
C CYS A 29 24.93 19.30 -11.66
N ARG A 30 25.18 18.14 -12.29
CA ARG A 30 24.12 17.25 -12.78
C ARG A 30 23.27 16.65 -11.64
N ASN A 31 23.83 16.51 -10.43
CA ASN A 31 23.18 15.87 -9.28
C ASN A 31 23.00 16.78 -8.07
N THR A 32 23.08 18.12 -8.22
CA THR A 32 23.09 19.02 -7.06
C THR A 32 21.71 19.45 -6.59
N HIS A 33 20.58 18.89 -7.04
CA HIS A 33 19.27 19.25 -6.47
C HIS A 33 19.22 18.88 -4.98
N PRO A 34 19.09 19.85 -4.03
CA PRO A 34 18.42 21.16 -4.13
C PRO A 34 19.34 22.42 -4.15
N TYR A 35 20.65 22.25 -4.25
CA TYR A 35 21.67 23.29 -4.28
C TYR A 35 21.79 23.97 -5.65
N ALA A 36 21.80 25.31 -5.65
CA ALA A 36 22.09 26.10 -6.85
C ALA A 36 23.60 26.05 -7.16
N CYS A 37 23.96 25.68 -8.39
CA CYS A 37 25.34 25.76 -8.87
C CYS A 37 25.69 27.19 -9.29
N HIS A 38 26.78 27.74 -8.76
CA HIS A 38 27.35 29.01 -9.22
C HIS A 38 28.75 28.79 -9.81
N PHE A 39 29.20 29.70 -10.68
CA PHE A 39 30.55 29.68 -11.25
C PHE A 39 31.26 30.99 -10.88
N ASP A 40 32.49 30.90 -10.39
CA ASP A 40 33.27 32.12 -10.09
C ASP A 40 33.73 32.83 -11.38
N HIS A 41 34.38 33.99 -11.24
CA HIS A 41 34.92 34.76 -12.37
C HIS A 41 36.03 34.03 -13.16
N THR A 42 36.61 32.97 -12.59
CA THR A 42 37.58 32.08 -13.25
C THR A 42 36.92 30.87 -13.94
N GLY A 43 35.59 30.75 -13.86
CA GLY A 43 34.83 29.66 -14.45
C GLY A 43 34.86 28.36 -13.66
N ARG A 44 35.24 28.38 -12.37
CA ARG A 44 35.22 27.20 -11.50
C ARG A 44 33.83 26.98 -10.88
N PRO A 45 33.27 25.76 -10.92
CA PRO A 45 31.96 25.46 -10.32
C PRO A 45 32.07 25.34 -8.79
N GLY A 46 31.18 26.05 -8.09
CA GLY A 46 30.97 25.96 -6.64
C GLY A 46 29.51 25.62 -6.30
N VAL A 47 29.30 24.92 -5.18
CA VAL A 47 27.97 24.53 -4.68
C VAL A 47 27.66 25.38 -3.44
N SER A 48 26.58 26.15 -3.49
CA SER A 48 26.10 26.90 -2.32
C SER A 48 25.14 26.03 -1.50
N PRO A 49 25.19 26.05 -0.15
CA PRO A 49 24.23 25.33 0.68
C PRO A 49 22.81 25.84 0.41
N ALA A 50 21.84 24.92 0.47
CA ALA A 50 20.44 25.26 0.30
C ALA A 50 20.02 26.21 1.44
N PRO A 51 19.23 27.26 1.16
CA PRO A 51 18.72 28.12 2.22
C PRO A 51 17.89 27.28 3.20
N ALA A 52 18.12 27.47 4.50
CA ALA A 52 17.37 26.78 5.53
C ALA A 52 15.85 27.03 5.36
N PRO A 53 15.01 26.02 5.59
CA PRO A 53 13.57 26.20 5.52
C PRO A 53 13.12 27.29 6.49
N ARG A 54 12.25 28.19 6.02
CA ARG A 54 11.65 29.22 6.85
C ARG A 54 10.13 29.05 6.89
N TYR A 55 9.60 29.21 8.09
CA TYR A 55 8.19 29.45 8.29
C TYR A 55 7.89 30.91 7.95
N ASP A 56 6.78 31.18 7.25
CA ASP A 56 6.28 32.54 7.16
C ASP A 56 5.68 32.98 8.52
N ALA A 57 5.33 34.25 8.66
CA ALA A 57 4.74 34.79 9.89
C ALA A 57 3.41 34.11 10.29
N GLY A 58 2.82 33.30 9.40
CA GLY A 58 1.62 32.48 9.66
C GLY A 58 1.92 31.00 9.94
N GLY A 59 3.17 30.62 10.16
CA GLY A 59 3.56 29.25 10.51
C GLY A 59 3.52 28.26 9.34
N ARG A 60 3.45 28.73 8.09
CA ARG A 60 3.43 27.85 6.91
C ARG A 60 4.85 27.55 6.43
N TRP A 61 5.11 26.28 6.14
CA TRP A 61 6.32 25.85 5.46
C TRP A 61 6.43 26.51 4.08
N THR A 62 7.48 27.32 3.87
CA THR A 62 7.78 27.93 2.56
C THR A 62 9.10 27.41 2.01
N VAL A 63 9.11 27.06 0.71
CA VAL A 63 10.33 26.70 -0.02
C VAL A 63 10.85 27.95 -0.72
N PRO A 64 12.06 28.45 -0.41
CA PRO A 64 12.64 29.59 -1.10
C PRO A 64 12.81 29.29 -2.59
N GLY A 65 12.27 30.15 -3.47
CA GLY A 65 12.44 30.05 -4.92
C GLY A 65 11.23 29.57 -5.72
N ARG A 66 10.13 29.15 -5.08
CA ARG A 66 8.84 28.95 -5.77
C ARG A 66 8.06 30.25 -5.75
N ALA A 67 7.98 30.95 -6.88
CA ALA A 67 7.11 32.12 -7.03
C ALA A 67 5.67 31.75 -6.65
N ARG A 68 5.04 32.57 -5.79
CA ARG A 68 3.59 32.47 -5.52
C ARG A 68 2.87 32.57 -6.87
N PRO A 69 1.94 31.66 -7.20
CA PRO A 69 1.03 31.89 -8.32
C PRO A 69 0.31 33.21 -8.03
N THR A 70 0.59 34.24 -8.83
CA THR A 70 -0.20 35.48 -8.80
C THR A 70 -1.64 35.09 -9.08
N ALA A 71 -2.54 35.45 -8.16
CA ALA A 71 -3.96 35.20 -8.30
C ALA A 71 -4.44 35.79 -9.64
N GLN A 72 -4.69 34.93 -10.63
CA GLN A 72 -5.33 35.34 -11.87
C GLN A 72 -6.79 35.66 -11.56
N ALA A 73 -7.14 36.91 -11.77
CA ALA A 73 -8.50 37.42 -11.70
C ALA A 73 -9.39 36.72 -12.74
N GLY A 74 -10.56 36.26 -12.26
CA GLY A 74 -11.84 36.23 -12.97
C GLY A 74 -11.88 35.71 -14.41
N GLY A 75 -11.97 34.40 -14.58
CA GLY A 75 -12.60 33.78 -15.75
C GLY A 75 -13.43 32.58 -15.29
N PRO A 76 -14.63 32.31 -15.86
CA PRO A 76 -15.41 31.14 -15.46
C PRO A 76 -14.62 29.89 -15.87
N ASN A 77 -14.07 29.18 -14.88
CA ASN A 77 -13.31 27.96 -15.09
C ASN A 77 -14.27 26.87 -15.62
N PRO A 78 -14.13 26.40 -16.88
CA PRO A 78 -15.03 25.39 -17.45
C PRO A 78 -14.86 24.00 -16.80
N ARG A 79 -13.98 23.85 -15.79
CA ARG A 79 -13.68 22.57 -15.13
C ARG A 79 -14.45 22.30 -13.84
N SER A 80 -15.34 23.18 -13.37
CA SER A 80 -16.07 22.99 -12.10
C SER A 80 -17.44 22.30 -12.23
N ARG A 81 -17.72 21.58 -13.33
CA ARG A 81 -18.99 20.85 -13.48
C ARG A 81 -18.83 19.38 -13.88
N ARG A 82 -17.82 18.69 -13.33
CA ARG A 82 -17.91 17.23 -13.21
C ARG A 82 -18.79 16.94 -12.01
N ALA A 83 -20.08 16.72 -12.27
CA ALA A 83 -20.97 16.10 -11.31
C ALA A 83 -20.26 14.88 -10.70
N SER A 84 -20.16 14.84 -9.37
CA SER A 84 -19.73 13.65 -8.65
C SER A 84 -20.78 12.57 -8.92
N VAL A 85 -20.53 11.74 -9.92
CA VAL A 85 -21.27 10.50 -10.09
C VAL A 85 -21.10 9.73 -8.78
N PRO A 86 -22.17 9.34 -8.07
CA PRO A 86 -22.04 8.48 -6.91
C PRO A 86 -21.40 7.19 -7.42
N ALA A 87 -20.13 6.96 -7.05
CA ALA A 87 -19.40 5.75 -7.44
C ALA A 87 -19.90 4.57 -6.58
N GLY A 88 -21.17 4.19 -6.76
CA GLY A 88 -21.71 2.90 -6.38
C GLY A 88 -21.29 1.85 -7.40
N THR A 89 -20.00 1.75 -7.68
CA THR A 89 -19.42 0.64 -8.44
C THR A 89 -18.71 -0.20 -7.38
N LEU A 90 -19.33 -1.32 -6.98
CA LEU A 90 -18.68 -2.33 -6.15
C LEU A 90 -17.26 -2.54 -6.69
N TYR A 91 -16.25 -2.14 -5.93
CA TYR A 91 -14.86 -2.31 -6.33
C TYR A 91 -14.67 -3.79 -6.66
N ARG A 92 -14.41 -4.13 -7.93
CA ARG A 92 -14.01 -5.49 -8.34
C ARG A 92 -12.61 -5.72 -7.81
N GLY A 93 -12.52 -5.92 -6.50
CA GLY A 93 -11.30 -6.23 -5.80
C GLY A 93 -10.65 -7.42 -6.46
N ARG A 94 -9.41 -7.23 -6.90
CA ARG A 94 -8.58 -8.33 -7.40
C ARG A 94 -8.52 -9.44 -6.33
N GLU A 95 -8.19 -10.66 -6.71
CA GLU A 95 -8.10 -11.85 -5.83
C GLU A 95 -7.45 -11.55 -4.45
N GLY A 96 -6.44 -10.66 -4.41
CA GLY A 96 -5.81 -10.18 -3.18
C GLY A 96 -6.74 -9.45 -2.18
N MET A 97 -7.69 -8.62 -2.65
CA MET A 97 -8.63 -7.91 -1.79
C MET A 97 -9.57 -8.90 -1.08
N TRP A 98 -10.07 -9.90 -1.81
CA TRP A 98 -10.91 -10.94 -1.22
C TRP A 98 -10.13 -11.79 -0.21
N SER A 99 -8.86 -12.12 -0.50
CA SER A 99 -8.00 -12.83 0.47
C SER A 99 -7.80 -12.04 1.77
N TRP A 100 -7.72 -10.71 1.68
CA TRP A 100 -7.61 -9.83 2.84
C TRP A 100 -8.91 -9.77 3.66
N VAL A 101 -10.06 -9.65 2.99
CA VAL A 101 -11.37 -9.65 3.68
C VAL A 101 -11.55 -10.99 4.39
N ALA A 102 -11.33 -12.09 3.69
CA ALA A 102 -11.46 -13.44 4.23
C ALA A 102 -10.53 -13.64 5.45
N HIS A 103 -9.30 -13.13 5.40
CA HIS A 103 -8.36 -13.28 6.52
C HIS A 103 -8.84 -12.54 7.79
N ARG A 104 -9.43 -11.35 7.63
CA ARG A 104 -10.00 -10.59 8.74
C ARG A 104 -11.24 -11.27 9.30
N VAL A 105 -12.16 -11.68 8.43
CA VAL A 105 -13.41 -12.35 8.84
C VAL A 105 -13.09 -13.63 9.61
N THR A 106 -12.21 -14.47 9.07
CA THR A 106 -11.76 -15.70 9.76
C THR A 106 -11.07 -15.40 11.09
N GLY A 107 -10.24 -14.34 11.18
CA GLY A 107 -9.63 -13.94 12.44
C GLY A 107 -10.63 -13.53 13.51
N VAL A 108 -11.67 -12.78 13.13
CA VAL A 108 -12.76 -12.40 14.06
C VAL A 108 -13.56 -13.62 14.50
N LEU A 109 -13.89 -14.52 13.58
CA LEU A 109 -14.59 -15.78 13.90
C LEU A 109 -13.78 -16.63 14.90
N ILE A 110 -12.47 -16.81 14.66
CA ILE A 110 -11.58 -17.57 15.54
C ILE A 110 -11.46 -16.89 16.90
N PHE A 111 -11.35 -15.55 16.95
CA PHE A 111 -11.27 -14.82 18.22
C PHE A 111 -12.49 -15.09 19.12
N PHE A 112 -13.71 -14.97 18.59
CA PHE A 112 -14.92 -15.25 19.37
C PHE A 112 -15.08 -16.73 19.70
N PHE A 113 -14.69 -17.63 18.79
CA PHE A 113 -14.61 -19.05 19.09
C PHE A 113 -13.69 -19.31 20.28
N LEU A 114 -12.47 -18.77 20.27
CA LEU A 114 -11.51 -18.95 21.36
C LEU A 114 -12.02 -18.36 22.68
N PHE A 115 -12.73 -17.23 22.64
CA PHE A 115 -13.34 -16.65 23.83
C PHE A 115 -14.35 -17.61 24.47
N VAL A 116 -15.33 -18.09 23.71
CA VAL A 116 -16.34 -19.05 24.21
C VAL A 116 -15.69 -20.37 24.61
N HIS A 117 -14.75 -20.87 23.80
CA HIS A 117 -14.04 -22.12 24.06
C HIS A 117 -13.29 -22.12 25.40
N VAL A 118 -12.63 -21.00 25.76
CA VAL A 118 -11.95 -20.88 27.05
C VAL A 118 -12.95 -20.84 28.21
N LEU A 119 -14.10 -20.19 28.05
CA LEU A 119 -15.15 -20.20 29.06
C LEU A 119 -15.70 -21.60 29.29
N ASP A 120 -16.04 -22.32 28.21
CA ASP A 120 -16.61 -23.67 28.29
C ASP A 120 -15.64 -24.69 28.89
N THR A 121 -14.36 -24.61 28.50
CA THR A 121 -13.33 -25.49 29.07
C THR A 121 -13.04 -25.18 30.54
N ALA A 122 -13.26 -23.94 30.99
CA ALA A 122 -13.15 -23.59 32.40
C ALA A 122 -14.25 -24.22 33.28
N LEU A 123 -15.43 -24.57 32.74
CA LEU A 123 -16.49 -25.25 33.51
C LEU A 123 -16.04 -26.58 34.10
N VAL A 124 -15.08 -27.28 33.46
CA VAL A 124 -14.47 -28.52 33.98
C VAL A 124 -13.93 -28.34 35.40
N ARG A 125 -13.49 -27.12 35.76
CA ARG A 125 -12.94 -26.80 37.08
C ARG A 125 -13.99 -26.40 38.11
N VAL A 126 -15.22 -26.11 37.70
CA VAL A 126 -16.29 -25.59 38.56
C VAL A 126 -17.30 -26.70 38.89
N SER A 127 -17.85 -27.35 37.87
CA SER A 127 -18.91 -28.36 38.00
C SER A 127 -18.81 -29.34 36.82
N PRO A 128 -18.33 -30.58 37.05
CA PRO A 128 -18.30 -31.61 36.01
C PRO A 128 -19.68 -31.90 35.42
N GLU A 129 -20.73 -31.83 36.25
CA GLU A 129 -22.11 -32.09 35.85
C GLU A 129 -22.64 -31.03 34.87
N ASP A 130 -22.25 -29.77 35.03
CA ASP A 130 -22.65 -28.70 34.11
C ASP A 130 -21.83 -28.72 32.83
N TYR A 131 -20.57 -29.14 32.90
CA TYR A 131 -19.74 -29.41 31.72
C TYR A 131 -20.37 -30.51 30.84
N ASP A 132 -20.79 -31.63 31.44
CA ASP A 132 -21.38 -32.75 30.71
C ASP A 132 -22.67 -32.34 29.98
N LYS A 133 -23.51 -31.52 30.61
CA LYS A 133 -24.73 -30.97 29.99
C LYS A 133 -24.39 -30.09 28.78
N VAL A 134 -23.41 -29.20 28.91
CA VAL A 134 -23.01 -28.28 27.82
C VAL A 134 -22.39 -29.05 26.66
N VAL A 135 -21.47 -29.98 26.94
CA VAL A 135 -20.82 -30.79 25.90
C VAL A 135 -21.81 -31.70 25.16
N ALA A 136 -22.87 -32.18 25.84
CA ALA A 136 -23.91 -32.95 25.17
C ALA A 136 -24.61 -32.14 24.06
N THR A 137 -24.73 -30.80 24.22
CA THR A 137 -25.34 -29.94 23.19
C THR A 137 -24.48 -29.78 21.93
N TYR A 138 -23.17 -30.06 22.02
CA TYR A 138 -22.24 -29.97 20.90
C TYR A 138 -22.26 -31.20 19.99
N LYS A 139 -22.87 -32.30 20.44
CA LYS A 139 -22.95 -33.56 19.67
C LYS A 139 -24.15 -33.59 18.73
N THR A 140 -24.35 -32.52 17.96
CA THR A 140 -25.45 -32.45 16.98
C THR A 140 -24.89 -32.32 15.56
N PRO A 141 -25.59 -32.84 14.53
CA PRO A 141 -25.15 -32.71 13.14
C PRO A 141 -24.96 -31.26 12.69
N ILE A 142 -25.72 -30.32 13.25
CA ILE A 142 -25.57 -28.88 12.98
C ILE A 142 -24.23 -28.39 13.51
N VAL A 143 -23.86 -28.78 14.73
CA VAL A 143 -22.57 -28.40 15.32
C VAL A 143 -21.41 -29.04 14.56
N ALA A 144 -21.54 -30.26 14.06
CA ALA A 144 -20.52 -30.86 13.18
C ALA A 144 -20.27 -30.04 11.90
N LEU A 145 -21.31 -29.44 11.31
CA LEU A 145 -21.15 -28.51 10.18
C LEU A 145 -20.44 -27.21 10.61
N LEU A 146 -20.76 -26.70 11.80
CA LEU A 146 -20.07 -25.53 12.37
C LEU A 146 -18.60 -25.83 12.68
N GLU A 147 -18.28 -27.02 13.20
CA GLU A 147 -16.91 -27.49 13.43
C GLU A 147 -16.14 -27.59 12.11
N TYR A 148 -16.74 -28.15 11.06
CA TYR A 148 -16.12 -28.19 9.74
C TYR A 148 -15.89 -26.78 9.17
N GLY A 149 -16.83 -25.85 9.36
CA GLY A 149 -16.66 -24.44 9.03
C GLY A 149 -15.56 -23.75 9.83
N LEU A 150 -15.42 -24.09 11.11
CA LEU A 150 -14.35 -23.58 11.97
C LEU A 150 -12.98 -24.09 11.53
N VAL A 151 -12.86 -25.38 11.20
CA VAL A 151 -11.64 -25.95 10.59
C VAL A 151 -11.26 -25.19 9.33
N ALA A 152 -12.25 -24.91 8.47
CA ALA A 152 -12.06 -24.11 7.26
C ALA A 152 -11.50 -22.71 7.55
N ALA A 153 -12.05 -22.03 8.56
CA ALA A 153 -11.61 -20.70 8.99
C ALA A 153 -10.18 -20.73 9.55
N ILE A 154 -9.86 -21.67 10.44
CA ILE A 154 -8.53 -21.81 11.05
C ILE A 154 -7.46 -22.09 9.99
N LEU A 155 -7.72 -23.07 9.11
CA LEU A 155 -6.77 -23.43 8.06
C LEU A 155 -6.51 -22.27 7.09
N PHE A 156 -7.57 -21.59 6.63
CA PHE A 156 -7.40 -20.44 5.76
C PHE A 156 -6.64 -19.30 6.47
N HIS A 157 -6.99 -19.00 7.72
CA HIS A 157 -6.36 -17.94 8.49
C HIS A 157 -4.86 -18.19 8.67
N ALA A 158 -4.48 -19.40 9.08
CA ALA A 158 -3.09 -19.80 9.27
C ALA A 158 -2.28 -19.79 7.96
N LEU A 159 -2.80 -20.42 6.90
CA LEU A 159 -2.11 -20.51 5.62
C LEU A 159 -1.96 -19.15 4.94
N ASN A 160 -3.02 -18.32 4.95
CA ASN A 160 -2.94 -16.98 4.37
C ASN A 160 -2.09 -16.04 5.24
N GLY A 161 -2.06 -16.22 6.56
CA GLY A 161 -1.13 -15.52 7.45
C GLY A 161 0.34 -15.83 7.10
N LEU A 162 0.66 -17.11 6.89
CA LEU A 162 1.99 -17.53 6.45
C LEU A 162 2.36 -16.95 5.08
N ARG A 163 1.41 -16.88 4.14
CA ARG A 163 1.61 -16.18 2.86
C ARG A 163 1.95 -14.72 3.07
N VAL A 164 1.23 -13.99 3.92
CA VAL A 164 1.48 -12.56 4.18
C VAL A 164 2.89 -12.37 4.77
N ILE A 165 3.26 -13.17 5.76
CA ILE A 165 4.62 -13.19 6.34
C ILE A 165 5.65 -13.43 5.23
N ALA A 166 5.48 -14.47 4.41
CA ALA A 166 6.40 -14.78 3.33
C ALA A 166 6.50 -13.64 2.28
N VAL A 167 5.41 -12.91 2.04
CA VAL A 167 5.42 -11.74 1.15
C VAL A 167 6.22 -10.58 1.74
N ASP A 168 6.10 -10.34 3.04
CA ASP A 168 6.74 -9.21 3.72
C ASP A 168 8.25 -9.43 3.92
N PHE A 169 8.66 -10.68 4.19
CA PHE A 169 10.06 -11.01 4.46
C PHE A 169 10.85 -11.44 3.22
N TRP A 170 10.20 -11.71 2.08
CA TRP A 170 10.88 -12.12 0.85
C TRP A 170 10.94 -11.01 -0.19
N SER A 171 12.15 -10.67 -0.65
CA SER A 171 12.38 -9.63 -1.66
C SER A 171 11.63 -9.83 -2.99
N LYS A 172 11.30 -11.08 -3.34
CA LYS A 172 10.49 -11.42 -4.53
C LYS A 172 9.02 -11.69 -4.19
N GLY A 173 8.61 -11.60 -2.93
CA GLY A 173 7.26 -11.86 -2.44
C GLY A 173 6.18 -11.09 -3.21
N PRO A 174 6.30 -9.76 -3.40
CA PRO A 174 5.35 -8.96 -4.18
C PRO A 174 5.15 -9.44 -5.63
N ARG A 175 6.19 -10.03 -6.25
CA ARG A 175 6.13 -10.55 -7.62
C ARG A 175 5.35 -11.86 -7.71
N TYR A 176 5.40 -12.70 -6.68
CA TYR A 176 4.78 -14.02 -6.66
C TYR A 176 3.47 -14.09 -5.84
N GLN A 177 2.90 -12.95 -5.42
CA GLN A 177 1.72 -12.94 -4.55
C GLN A 177 0.52 -13.71 -5.10
N LYS A 178 0.32 -13.71 -6.42
CA LYS A 178 -0.78 -14.44 -7.07
C LYS A 178 -0.53 -15.94 -7.00
N GLN A 179 0.66 -16.40 -7.36
CA GLN A 179 1.04 -17.80 -7.28
C GLN A 179 0.93 -18.31 -5.84
N MET A 180 1.44 -17.56 -4.86
CA MET A 180 1.34 -17.92 -3.45
C MET A 180 -0.11 -17.99 -2.96
N LEU A 181 -0.99 -17.11 -3.44
CA LEU A 181 -2.43 -17.17 -3.11
C LEU A 181 -3.06 -18.47 -3.64
N TRP A 182 -2.80 -18.81 -4.91
CA TRP A 182 -3.34 -20.05 -5.49
C TRP A 182 -2.75 -21.31 -4.86
N SER A 183 -1.47 -21.29 -4.45
CA SER A 183 -0.88 -22.36 -3.64
C SER A 183 -1.57 -22.51 -2.30
N VAL A 184 -1.87 -21.42 -1.59
CA VAL A 184 -2.64 -21.45 -0.34
C VAL A 184 -4.03 -22.01 -0.56
N VAL A 185 -4.74 -21.57 -1.59
CA VAL A 185 -6.10 -22.07 -1.89
C VAL A 185 -6.07 -23.55 -2.26
N GLY A 186 -5.12 -23.98 -3.08
CA GLY A 186 -4.96 -25.39 -3.45
C GLY A 186 -4.66 -26.27 -2.24
N LEU A 187 -3.71 -25.86 -1.39
CA LEU A 187 -3.37 -26.58 -0.16
C LEU A 187 -4.56 -26.61 0.81
N TRP A 188 -5.25 -25.48 0.98
CA TRP A 188 -6.45 -25.39 1.81
C TRP A 188 -7.54 -26.36 1.32
N LEU A 189 -7.80 -26.42 0.01
CA LEU A 189 -8.78 -27.36 -0.55
C LEU A 189 -8.40 -28.83 -0.28
N VAL A 190 -7.13 -29.19 -0.47
CA VAL A 190 -6.64 -30.55 -0.20
C VAL A 190 -6.84 -30.92 1.27
N LEU A 191 -6.49 -30.01 2.19
CA LEU A 191 -6.68 -30.24 3.63
C LEU A 191 -8.16 -30.32 4.01
N MET A 192 -9.01 -29.47 3.43
CA MET A 192 -10.45 -29.53 3.65
C MET A 192 -11.05 -30.85 3.18
N LEU A 193 -10.67 -31.34 2.00
CA LEU A 193 -11.10 -32.66 1.52
C LEU A 193 -10.67 -33.78 2.47
N GLY A 194 -9.44 -33.74 2.97
CA GLY A 194 -8.97 -34.69 3.99
C GLY A 194 -9.73 -34.60 5.31
N ALA A 195 -10.25 -33.42 5.66
CA ALA A 195 -11.01 -33.19 6.90
C ALA A 195 -12.49 -33.63 6.81
N ILE A 196 -13.04 -33.89 5.61
CA ILE A 196 -14.47 -34.25 5.45
C ILE A 196 -14.81 -35.50 6.27
N TYR A 197 -14.11 -36.61 6.03
CA TYR A 197 -14.42 -37.88 6.67
C TYR A 197 -14.27 -37.84 8.20
N PRO A 198 -13.15 -37.37 8.79
CA PRO A 198 -13.00 -37.39 10.24
C PRO A 198 -13.95 -36.42 10.96
N VAL A 199 -14.32 -35.28 10.35
CA VAL A 199 -15.18 -34.27 10.99
C VAL A 199 -16.66 -34.56 10.75
N LEU A 200 -17.07 -34.83 9.51
CA LEU A 200 -18.49 -35.01 9.18
C LEU A 200 -18.96 -36.46 9.22
N GLY A 201 -18.04 -37.43 9.36
CA GLY A 201 -18.37 -38.85 9.32
C GLY A 201 -19.36 -39.27 10.41
N HIS A 202 -19.27 -38.71 11.62
CA HIS A 202 -20.23 -39.02 12.69
C HIS A 202 -21.60 -38.41 12.41
N ALA A 203 -21.65 -37.14 11.98
CA ALA A 203 -22.90 -36.47 11.64
C ALA A 203 -23.62 -37.15 10.48
N ALA A 204 -22.86 -37.63 9.48
CA ALA A 204 -23.42 -38.40 8.37
C ALA A 204 -24.06 -39.70 8.85
N ARG A 205 -23.42 -40.44 9.76
CA ARG A 205 -23.97 -41.68 10.34
C ARG A 205 -25.23 -41.43 11.17
N GLU A 206 -25.21 -40.38 11.99
CA GLU A 206 -26.38 -39.97 12.79
C GLU A 206 -27.57 -39.56 11.92
N LEU A 207 -27.33 -38.83 10.82
CA LEU A 207 -28.39 -38.40 9.89
C LEU A 207 -28.89 -39.52 8.97
N LEU A 208 -28.01 -40.45 8.57
CA LEU A 208 -28.33 -41.54 7.66
C LEU A 208 -28.80 -42.82 8.38
N GLY A 209 -28.80 -42.81 9.72
CA GLY A 209 -29.34 -43.92 10.54
C GLY A 209 -28.55 -45.22 10.41
N SER A 210 -27.26 -45.14 10.09
CA SER A 210 -26.36 -46.29 9.86
C SER A 210 -25.20 -46.33 10.84
#